data_AF-A0A926QK96-F1
#
_entry.id   AF-A0A926QK96-F1
#
_cell.length_a   1.000
_cell.length_b   1.000
_cell.length_c   1.000
_cell.angle_alpha   90.00
_cell.angle_beta   90.00
_cell.angle_gamma   90.00
#
_symmetry.space_group_name_H-M   'P 1'
#
loop_
_entity.id
_entity.type
_entity.pdbx_description
1 polymer ?
#
loop_
_entity_poly.entity_id
_entity_poly.type
_entity_poly.pdbx_seq_one_letter_code
_entity_poly.pdbx_strand_id
1 'polypeptide(L)'
;MDILKFDPYKKIKEHDEVKLTYTTHLGDGIIGVYIQTTEDTFRIYLNNDIHFEQQDEALYILMKHHNTARGETKVITIDNMRLLNWIKEDARRFEKMAADVFLKGSLFVKRLRKTV
;
A
#
# COMPACT_ATOMS: atom_id res chain seq x y z
N MET A 1 16.34 -0.19 3.44
CA MET A 1 15.26 0.76 3.80
C MET A 1 14.30 -0.04 4.66
N ASP A 2 14.36 0.15 5.98
CA ASP A 2 13.42 -0.52 6.87
C ASP A 2 12.03 0.01 6.57
N ILE A 3 11.20 -0.83 5.96
CA ILE A 3 9.75 -0.71 6.07
C ILE A 3 9.47 -1.01 7.54
N LEU A 4 9.68 0.01 8.38
CA LEU A 4 9.23 0.05 9.76
C LEU A 4 7.81 -0.52 9.76
N LYS A 5 7.65 -1.62 10.49
CA LYS A 5 6.43 -2.41 10.70
C LYS A 5 5.21 -1.49 10.81
N PHE A 6 4.61 -1.14 9.69
CA PHE A 6 3.36 -0.40 9.69
C PHE A 6 2.29 -1.42 10.00
N ASP A 7 1.85 -1.40 11.25
CA ASP A 7 0.73 -2.20 11.72
C ASP A 7 -0.52 -1.29 11.67
N PRO A 8 -1.35 -1.39 10.61
CA PRO A 8 -2.53 -0.54 10.47
C PRO A 8 -3.48 -0.69 11.66
N TYR A 9 -3.51 -1.87 12.29
CA TYR A 9 -4.38 -2.16 13.42
C TYR A 9 -3.93 -1.45 14.69
N LYS A 10 -2.62 -1.28 14.90
CA LYS A 10 -2.10 -0.42 15.97
C LYS A 10 -2.44 1.04 15.73
N LYS A 11 -2.30 1.51 14.49
CA LYS A 11 -2.62 2.90 14.13
C LYS A 11 -4.09 3.24 14.38
N ILE A 12 -5.01 2.36 14.02
CA ILE A 12 -6.45 2.59 14.28
C ILE A 12 -6.74 2.71 15.78
N LYS A 13 -6.02 1.98 16.64
CA LYS A 13 -6.15 2.11 18.10
C LYS A 13 -5.60 3.43 18.66
N GLU A 14 -4.75 4.13 17.91
CA GLU A 14 -4.25 5.46 18.27
C GLU A 14 -5.23 6.58 17.85
N HIS A 15 -6.20 6.26 16.98
CA HIS A 15 -7.20 7.18 16.44
C HIS A 15 -8.60 6.81 16.93
N ASP A 16 -8.96 7.26 18.13
CA ASP A 16 -10.27 7.03 18.75
C ASP A 16 -11.45 7.50 17.87
N GLU A 17 -11.17 8.41 16.93
CA GLU A 17 -12.16 8.95 16.00
C GLU A 17 -12.42 8.08 14.75
N VAL A 18 -11.55 7.10 14.47
CA VAL A 18 -11.65 6.21 13.30
C VAL A 18 -12.22 4.86 13.71
N LYS A 19 -13.37 4.50 13.14
CA LYS A 19 -14.00 3.18 13.37
C LYS A 19 -13.82 2.28 12.16
N LEU A 20 -13.20 1.12 12.37
CA LEU A 20 -13.08 0.05 11.38
C LEU A 20 -14.32 -0.88 11.44
N THR A 21 -14.87 -1.23 10.29
CA THR A 21 -16.00 -2.16 10.18
C THR A 21 -15.80 -3.08 8.98
N TYR A 22 -16.01 -4.39 9.19
CA TYR A 22 -16.04 -5.37 8.11
C TYR A 22 -17.47 -5.60 7.68
N THR A 23 -17.72 -5.61 6.38
CA THR A 23 -19.06 -5.79 5.81
C THR A 23 -18.96 -6.44 4.44
N THR A 24 -20.02 -7.13 4.00
CA THR A 24 -20.13 -7.69 2.64
C THR A 24 -20.94 -6.78 1.71
N HIS A 25 -21.50 -5.69 2.23
CA HIS A 25 -22.43 -4.81 1.52
C HIS A 25 -21.78 -3.58 0.84
N LEU A 26 -20.50 -3.68 0.48
CA LEU A 26 -19.81 -2.57 -0.20
C LEU A 26 -20.08 -2.50 -1.70
N GLY A 27 -20.62 -3.57 -2.29
CA GLY A 27 -20.81 -3.71 -3.73
C GLY A 27 -19.63 -4.38 -4.41
N ASP A 28 -19.89 -4.89 -5.61
CA ASP A 28 -18.93 -5.68 -6.37
C ASP A 28 -17.69 -4.86 -6.72
N GLY A 29 -16.52 -5.44 -6.50
CA GLY A 29 -15.24 -4.82 -6.87
C GLY A 29 -14.75 -3.74 -5.92
N ILE A 30 -15.47 -3.43 -4.83
CA ILE A 30 -15.01 -2.51 -3.78
C ILE A 30 -14.37 -3.33 -2.66
N ILE A 31 -13.13 -2.96 -2.30
CA ILE A 31 -12.36 -3.59 -1.22
C ILE A 31 -12.50 -2.79 0.06
N GLY A 32 -12.46 -1.46 -0.04
CA GLY A 32 -12.57 -0.62 1.14
C GLY A 32 -13.02 0.79 0.83
N VAL A 33 -13.68 1.39 1.82
CA VAL A 33 -14.20 2.75 1.75
C VAL A 33 -13.85 3.50 3.02
N TYR A 34 -13.34 4.71 2.88
CA TYR A 34 -13.19 5.68 3.95
C TYR A 34 -14.18 6.81 3.75
N ILE A 35 -14.98 7.08 4.78
CA ILE A 35 -15.92 8.21 4.81
C ILE A 35 -15.79 8.98 6.11
N GLN A 36 -16.02 10.29 6.02
CA GLN A 36 -16.34 11.11 7.17
C GLN A 36 -17.84 10.96 7.46
N THR A 37 -18.17 10.67 8.72
CA THR A 37 -19.57 10.45 9.16
C THR A 37 -20.12 11.61 9.96
N THR A 38 -19.25 12.28 10.72
CA THR A 38 -19.53 13.57 11.38
C THR A 38 -18.29 14.44 11.25
N GLU A 39 -18.33 15.67 11.76
CA GLU A 39 -17.18 16.59 11.74
C GLU A 39 -15.90 15.94 12.28
N ASP A 40 -16.02 15.14 13.35
CA ASP A 40 -14.87 14.50 13.99
C ASP A 40 -14.78 13.00 13.77
N THR A 41 -15.84 12.31 13.35
CA THR A 41 -15.82 10.83 13.28
C THR A 41 -15.68 10.29 11.86
N PHE A 42 -14.78 9.33 11.71
CA PHE A 42 -14.46 8.69 10.43
C PHE A 42 -14.75 7.20 10.50
N ARG A 43 -15.14 6.63 9.37
CA ARG A 43 -15.37 5.20 9.25
C ARG A 43 -14.61 4.62 8.08
N ILE A 44 -13.95 3.50 8.34
CA ILE A 44 -13.37 2.63 7.34
C ILE A 44 -14.23 1.38 7.27
N TYR A 45 -14.77 1.10 6.09
CA TYR A 45 -15.43 -0.15 5.78
C TYR A 45 -14.50 -1.00 4.93
N LEU A 46 -14.30 -2.26 5.29
CA LEU A 46 -13.58 -3.23 4.48
C LEU A 46 -14.52 -4.36 4.06
N ASN A 47 -14.33 -4.82 2.82
CA ASN A 47 -15.11 -5.91 2.26
C ASN A 47 -14.62 -7.24 2.84
N ASN A 48 -15.49 -7.92 3.58
CA ASN A 48 -15.15 -9.18 4.25
C ASN A 48 -15.00 -10.36 3.26
N ASP A 49 -15.51 -10.23 2.03
CA ASP A 49 -15.42 -11.27 1.01
C ASP A 49 -14.08 -11.25 0.24
N ILE A 50 -13.24 -10.26 0.52
CA ILE A 50 -11.93 -10.09 -0.12
C ILE A 50 -10.84 -10.83 0.69
N HIS A 51 -9.78 -11.30 0.03
CA HIS A 51 -8.66 -11.94 0.73
C HIS A 51 -7.98 -10.99 1.73
N PHE A 52 -7.62 -11.49 2.92
CA PHE A 52 -7.12 -10.67 4.04
C PHE A 52 -5.92 -9.78 3.66
N GLU A 53 -4.99 -10.28 2.83
CA GLU A 53 -3.84 -9.48 2.38
C GLU A 53 -4.24 -8.22 1.60
N GLN A 54 -5.28 -8.33 0.76
CA GLN A 54 -5.81 -7.18 0.02
C GLN A 54 -6.58 -6.23 0.94
N GLN A 55 -7.25 -6.77 1.97
CA GLN A 55 -7.90 -5.96 3.00
C GLN A 55 -6.86 -5.16 3.79
N ASP A 56 -5.75 -5.78 4.20
CA ASP A 56 -4.66 -5.13 4.95
C ASP A 56 -4.01 -4.01 4.13
N GLU A 57 -3.78 -4.24 2.83
CA GLU A 57 -3.23 -3.21 1.96
C GLU A 57 -4.23 -2.08 1.69
N ALA A 58 -5.52 -2.39 1.50
CA ALA A 58 -6.55 -1.35 1.41
C ALA A 58 -6.61 -0.52 2.70
N LEU A 59 -6.56 -1.17 3.86
CA LEU A 59 -6.55 -0.51 5.16
C LEU A 59 -5.34 0.41 5.32
N TYR A 60 -4.15 -0.04 4.90
CA TYR A 60 -2.95 0.78 4.85
C TYR A 60 -3.18 2.07 4.05
N ILE A 61 -3.72 1.93 2.83
CA ILE A 61 -3.95 3.08 1.93
C ILE A 61 -4.96 4.04 2.54
N LEU A 62 -6.06 3.52 3.12
CA LEU A 62 -7.10 4.34 3.72
C LEU A 62 -6.62 5.06 4.99
N MET A 63 -5.82 4.41 5.82
CA MET A 63 -5.18 5.06 6.98
C MET A 63 -4.16 6.12 6.57
N LYS A 64 -3.41 5.88 5.48
CA LYS A 64 -2.52 6.90 4.93
C LYS A 64 -3.31 8.10 4.41
N HIS A 65 -4.42 7.85 3.70
CA HIS A 65 -5.34 8.88 3.22
C HIS A 65 -5.92 9.72 4.38
N HIS A 66 -6.34 9.08 5.47
CA HIS A 66 -6.80 9.79 6.68
C HIS A 66 -5.76 10.79 7.21
N ASN A 67 -4.48 10.41 7.19
CA ASN A 67 -3.38 11.26 7.68
C ASN A 67 -2.98 12.38 6.70
N THR A 68 -3.27 12.24 5.40
CA THR A 68 -2.83 13.20 4.38
C THR A 68 -3.93 14.09 3.83
N ALA A 69 -5.18 13.60 3.81
CA ALA A 69 -6.33 14.23 3.18
C ALA A 69 -7.62 13.93 3.97
N ARG A 70 -7.66 14.38 5.23
CA ARG A 70 -8.78 14.17 6.15
C ARG A 70 -10.05 14.85 5.61
N GLY A 71 -11.19 14.18 5.74
CA GLY A 71 -12.50 14.65 5.28
C GLY A 71 -12.87 14.28 3.83
N GLU A 72 -11.90 13.95 2.98
CA GLU A 72 -12.20 13.50 1.61
C GLU A 72 -12.57 12.02 1.59
N THR A 73 -13.67 11.67 0.93
CA THR A 73 -14.07 10.26 0.74
C THR A 73 -13.08 9.54 -0.17
N LYS A 74 -12.67 8.32 0.23
CA LYS A 74 -11.78 7.49 -0.56
C LYS A 74 -12.35 6.09 -0.73
N VAL A 75 -12.34 5.59 -1.96
CA VAL A 75 -12.75 4.23 -2.31
C VAL A 75 -11.54 3.51 -2.90
N ILE A 76 -11.34 2.27 -2.48
CA ILE A 76 -10.34 1.35 -3.01
C ILE A 76 -11.08 0.21 -3.71
N THR A 77 -10.87 0.09 -5.02
CA THR A 77 -11.42 -0.99 -5.83
C THR A 77 -10.39 -2.07 -6.10
N ILE A 78 -10.85 -3.23 -6.57
CA ILE A 78 -9.99 -4.31 -7.06
C ILE A 78 -9.07 -3.81 -8.18
N ASP A 79 -9.55 -2.96 -9.07
CA ASP A 79 -8.73 -2.43 -10.16
C ASP A 79 -7.64 -1.48 -9.68
N ASN A 80 -7.89 -0.70 -8.61
CA ASN A 80 -6.82 0.07 -7.97
C ASN A 80 -5.71 -0.85 -7.44
N MET A 81 -6.08 -1.96 -6.82
CA MET A 81 -5.12 -2.93 -6.29
C MET A 81 -4.35 -3.66 -7.39
N ARG A 82 -5.00 -4.00 -8.50
CA ARG A 82 -4.34 -4.55 -9.68
C ARG A 82 -3.30 -3.59 -10.25
N LEU A 83 -3.66 -2.32 -10.39
CA LEU A 83 -2.73 -1.29 -10.87
C LEU A 83 -1.53 -1.12 -9.92
N LEU A 84 -1.77 -1.09 -8.62
CA LEU A 84 -0.69 -1.01 -7.61
C LEU A 84 0.26 -2.19 -7.70
N ASN A 85 -0.26 -3.41 -7.83
CA ASN A 85 0.59 -4.59 -7.97
C ASN A 85 1.41 -4.56 -9.26
N TRP A 86 0.81 -4.12 -10.37
CA TRP A 86 1.53 -3.95 -11.63
C TRP A 86 2.68 -2.94 -11.50
N ILE A 87 2.45 -1.77 -10.87
CA ILE A 87 3.48 -0.76 -10.62
C ILE A 87 4.60 -1.33 -9.73
N LYS A 88 4.26 -2.10 -8.68
CA LYS A 88 5.25 -2.73 -7.79
C LYS A 88 6.13 -3.73 -8.54
N GLU A 89 5.54 -4.55 -9.40
CA GLU A 89 6.28 -5.52 -10.21
C GLU A 89 7.22 -4.83 -11.19
N ASP A 90 6.75 -3.76 -11.83
CA ASP A 90 7.55 -2.99 -12.75
C ASP A 90 8.74 -2.31 -12.04
N ALA A 91 8.50 -1.70 -10.88
CA ALA A 91 9.56 -1.13 -10.04
C ALA A 91 10.62 -2.18 -9.65
N ARG A 92 10.20 -3.39 -9.24
CA ARG A 92 11.12 -4.50 -8.93
C ARG A 92 11.96 -4.91 -10.14
N ARG A 93 11.38 -4.90 -11.34
CA ARG A 93 12.13 -5.17 -12.59
C ARG A 93 13.20 -4.11 -12.82
N PHE A 94 12.85 -2.83 -12.66
CA PHE A 94 13.81 -1.73 -12.77
C PHE A 94 14.95 -1.83 -11.75
N GLU A 95 14.64 -2.14 -10.48
CA GLU A 95 15.67 -2.35 -9.44
C GLU A 95 16.63 -3.48 -9.80
N LYS A 96 16.10 -4.61 -10.30
CA LYS A 96 16.92 -5.73 -10.76
C LYS A 96 17.82 -5.33 -11.93
N MET A 97 17.28 -4.60 -12.90
CA MET A 97 18.08 -4.10 -14.04
C MET A 97 19.20 -3.17 -13.58
N ALA A 98 18.91 -2.23 -12.66
CA ALA A 98 19.90 -1.32 -12.12
C ALA A 98 21.03 -2.08 -11.38
N ALA A 99 20.67 -3.08 -10.57
CA ALA A 99 21.63 -3.94 -9.89
C ALA A 99 22.52 -4.72 -10.88
N ASP A 100 21.93 -5.28 -11.95
CA ASP A 100 22.65 -6.02 -12.98
C ASP A 100 23.63 -5.11 -13.75
N VAL A 101 23.23 -3.88 -14.09
CA VAL A 101 24.12 -2.89 -14.73
C VAL A 101 25.28 -2.53 -13.81
N PHE A 102 25.00 -2.30 -12.53
CA PHE A 102 26.03 -1.98 -11.53
C PHE A 102 27.02 -3.14 -11.34
N LEU A 103 26.54 -4.38 -11.24
CA LEU A 103 27.37 -5.58 -11.13
C LEU A 103 28.24 -5.78 -12.38
N LYS A 104 27.67 -5.64 -13.58
CA LYS A 104 28.44 -5.73 -14.83
C LYS A 104 29.52 -4.65 -14.92
N GLY A 105 29.18 -3.40 -14.60
CA GLY A 105 30.13 -2.28 -14.60
C GLY A 105 31.28 -2.50 -13.60
N SER A 106 30.96 -2.91 -12.37
CA SER A 106 31.97 -3.16 -11.33
C SER A 106 32.88 -4.35 -11.65
N LEU A 107 32.36 -5.42 -12.25
CA LEU A 107 33.15 -6.55 -12.75
C LEU A 107 34.09 -6.14 -13.89
N PHE A 108 33.64 -5.26 -14.78
CA PHE A 108 34.46 -4.74 -15.89
C PHE A 108 35.65 -3.93 -15.37
N VAL A 109 35.42 -3.04 -14.40
CA VAL A 109 36.48 -2.26 -13.74
C VAL A 109 37.47 -3.17 -13.00
N LYS A 110 36.99 -4.23 -12.35
CA LYS A 110 37.85 -5.18 -11.62
C LYS A 110 38.74 -6.02 -12.55
N ARG A 111 38.28 -6.32 -13.78
CA ARG A 111 39.10 -6.96 -14.83
C ARG A 111 40.18 -6.04 -15.36
N LEU A 112 39.86 -4.77 -15.62
CA LEU A 112 40.84 -3.78 -16.08
C LEU A 112 41.98 -3.58 -15.07
N ARG A 113 41.69 -3.58 -13.75
CA ARG A 113 42.71 -3.50 -12.70
C ARG A 113 43.62 -4.74 -12.55
N LYS A 114 43.22 -5.90 -13.07
CA LYS A 114 44.06 -7.12 -13.06
C LYS A 114 44.96 -7.26 -14.28
N THR A 115 44.81 -6.37 -15.27
CA THR A 115 45.53 -6.42 -16.55
C THR A 115 46.63 -5.36 -16.63
N VAL A 116 46.95 -4.71 -15.50
CA VAL A 116 48.09 -3.79 -15.32
C VAL A 116 49.06 -4.43 -14.34
#